data_AF-A0A6J5TTS7-F1
#
_entry.id   AF-A0A6J5TTS7-F1
#
_cell.length_a   1.000
_cell.length_b   1.000
_cell.length_c   1.000
_cell.angle_alpha   90.00
_cell.angle_beta   90.00
_cell.angle_gamma   90.00
#
_symmetry.space_group_name_H-M   'P 1'
#
loop_
_entity.id
_entity.type
_entity.pdbx_description
1 polymer ?
#
loop_
_entity_poly.entity_id
_entity_poly.type
_entity_poly.pdbx_seq_one_letter_code
_entity_poly.pdbx_strand_id
1 'polypeptide(L)'
;MNLQMKGEDLEGLNLDELLKLEQLVEASLGRVMETKEELIKSEIMELERKGAELVEANNQLRQTMVMLSGGNTGPALMDPERLNNNIEGGGEEEGMSAESAISTTCNSAVSLSLEDDSSDEVTLSLKLG
;
A
#
# COMPACT_ATOMS: atom_id res chain seq x y z
N MET A 1 -31.07 -2.95 5.13
CA MET A 1 -30.56 -2.05 4.06
C MET A 1 -31.75 -1.64 3.23
N ASN A 2 -31.91 -0.36 2.90
CA ASN A 2 -33.02 0.07 2.04
C ASN A 2 -32.76 -0.47 0.62
N LEU A 3 -33.65 -1.32 0.11
CA LEU A 3 -33.50 -2.01 -1.18
C LEU A 3 -33.66 -1.04 -2.36
N GLN A 4 -34.54 -0.05 -2.23
CA GLN A 4 -34.75 0.99 -3.24
C GLN A 4 -33.50 1.83 -3.48
N MET A 5 -32.74 2.14 -2.43
CA MET A 5 -31.46 2.83 -2.55
C MET A 5 -30.39 2.02 -3.30
N LYS A 6 -30.59 0.71 -3.48
CA LYS A 6 -29.75 -0.14 -4.35
C LYS A 6 -30.29 -0.28 -5.77
N GLY A 7 -31.46 0.28 -6.06
CA GLY A 7 -32.17 0.07 -7.32
C GLY A 7 -33.04 -1.19 -7.35
N GLU A 8 -33.38 -1.76 -6.20
CA GLU A 8 -34.27 -2.92 -6.05
C GLU A 8 -35.66 -2.49 -5.54
N ASP A 9 -36.73 -3.25 -5.80
CA ASP A 9 -38.10 -2.95 -5.31
C ASP A 9 -38.62 -1.55 -5.74
N LEU A 10 -38.40 -1.22 -7.01
CA LEU A 10 -38.82 0.06 -7.61
C LEU A 10 -40.24 0.00 -8.18
N GLU A 11 -40.80 -1.20 -8.34
CA GLU A 11 -42.16 -1.41 -8.80
C GLU A 11 -43.17 -0.71 -7.87
N GLY A 12 -44.07 0.08 -8.45
CA GLY A 12 -45.09 0.80 -7.69
C GLY A 12 -44.70 2.22 -7.26
N LEU A 13 -43.43 2.61 -7.44
CA LEU A 13 -43.04 4.01 -7.33
C LEU A 13 -43.46 4.79 -8.59
N ASN A 14 -43.93 6.01 -8.40
CA ASN A 14 -44.19 6.93 -9.50
C ASN A 14 -42.92 7.73 -9.87
N LEU A 15 -42.99 8.50 -10.96
CA LEU A 15 -41.85 9.26 -11.48
C LEU A 15 -41.27 10.24 -10.46
N ASP A 16 -42.11 10.95 -9.70
CA ASP A 16 -41.66 11.92 -8.70
C ASP A 16 -40.94 11.23 -7.53
N GLU A 17 -41.37 10.02 -7.18
CA GLU A 17 -40.74 9.19 -6.15
C GLU A 17 -39.39 8.65 -6.61
N LEU A 18 -39.29 8.18 -7.87
CA LEU A 18 -38.01 7.78 -8.46
C LEU A 18 -37.01 8.94 -8.49
N LEU A 19 -37.45 10.13 -8.91
CA LEU A 19 -36.57 11.32 -8.97
C LEU A 19 -36.07 11.73 -7.58
N LYS A 20 -36.91 11.65 -6.55
CA LYS A 20 -36.49 11.91 -5.17
C LYS A 20 -35.49 10.87 -4.67
N LEU A 21 -35.71 9.61 -5.01
CA LEU A 21 -34.81 8.52 -4.66
C LEU A 21 -33.44 8.71 -5.33
N GLU A 22 -33.41 9.03 -6.63
CA GLU A 22 -32.19 9.34 -7.37
C GLU A 22 -31.41 10.49 -6.74
N GLN A 23 -32.06 11.63 -6.48
CA GLN A 23 -31.44 12.78 -5.81
C GLN A 23 -30.87 12.43 -4.43
N LEU A 24 -31.59 11.59 -3.68
CA LEU A 24 -31.15 11.17 -2.35
C LEU A 24 -29.92 10.26 -2.43
N VAL A 25 -29.91 9.31 -3.36
CA VAL A 25 -28.76 8.42 -3.62
C VAL A 25 -27.57 9.27 -4.05
N GLU A 26 -27.73 10.15 -5.04
CA GLU A 26 -26.68 11.03 -5.55
C GLU A 26 -26.09 11.91 -4.44
N ALA A 27 -26.94 12.60 -3.66
CA ALA A 27 -26.49 13.44 -2.56
C ALA A 27 -25.80 12.63 -1.46
N SER A 28 -26.27 11.42 -1.17
CA SER A 28 -25.64 10.56 -0.16
C SER A 28 -24.29 10.04 -0.62
N LEU A 29 -24.17 9.65 -1.88
CA LEU A 29 -22.92 9.21 -2.49
C LEU A 29 -21.90 10.34 -2.53
N GLY A 30 -22.33 11.55 -2.91
CA GLY A 30 -21.49 12.75 -2.91
C GLY A 30 -20.86 13.01 -1.54
N ARG A 31 -21.65 12.98 -0.46
CA ARG A 31 -21.14 13.14 0.91
C ARG A 31 -20.13 12.04 1.30
N VAL A 32 -20.42 10.79 0.93
CA VAL A 32 -19.51 9.67 1.21
C VAL A 32 -18.19 9.83 0.46
N MET A 33 -18.24 10.24 -0.81
CA MET A 33 -17.04 10.50 -1.61
C MET A 33 -16.22 11.63 -1.01
N GLU A 34 -16.83 12.77 -0.71
CA GLU A 34 -16.17 13.94 -0.12
C GLU A 34 -15.48 13.57 1.20
N THR A 35 -16.20 12.88 2.10
CA THR A 35 -15.65 12.44 3.39
C THR A 35 -14.46 11.51 3.19
N LYS A 36 -14.55 10.55 2.26
CA LYS A 36 -13.45 9.63 1.97
C LYS A 36 -12.25 10.35 1.36
N GLU A 37 -12.48 11.31 0.46
CA GLU A 37 -11.41 12.11 -0.13
C GLU A 37 -10.67 12.92 0.94
N GLU A 38 -11.40 13.57 1.84
CA GLU A 38 -10.81 14.33 2.94
C GLU A 38 -9.97 13.45 3.86
N LEU A 39 -10.49 12.27 4.25
CA LEU A 39 -9.77 11.31 5.07
C LEU A 39 -8.47 10.83 4.39
N ILE A 40 -8.54 10.43 3.13
CA ILE A 40 -7.37 9.97 2.37
C ILE A 40 -6.34 11.09 2.25
N LYS A 41 -6.78 12.31 1.92
CA LYS A 41 -5.89 13.49 1.83
C LYS A 41 -5.20 13.78 3.16
N SER A 42 -5.94 13.71 4.26
CA SER A 42 -5.39 13.90 5.61
C SER A 42 -4.34 12.84 5.95
N GLU A 43 -4.63 11.57 5.66
CA GLU A 43 -3.71 10.45 5.90
C GLU A 43 -2.41 10.61 5.10
N ILE A 44 -2.50 11.00 3.82
CA ILE A 44 -1.34 11.28 2.98
C ILE A 44 -0.48 12.39 3.60
N MET A 45 -1.07 13.53 3.96
CA MET A 45 -0.33 14.64 4.57
C MET A 45 0.33 14.23 5.89
N GLU A 46 -0.35 13.41 6.70
CA GLU A 46 0.22 12.91 7.95
C GLU A 46 1.42 11.98 7.71
N LEU A 47 1.32 11.08 6.73
CA LEU A 47 2.40 10.17 6.36
C LEU A 47 3.59 10.92 5.74
N GLU A 48 3.36 11.90 4.87
CA GLU A 48 4.40 12.75 4.31
C GLU A 48 5.16 13.51 5.40
N ARG A 49 4.44 14.09 6.37
CA ARG A 49 5.04 14.76 7.53
C ARG A 49 5.88 13.79 8.36
N LYS A 50 5.35 12.62 8.71
CA LYS A 50 6.10 11.58 9.43
C LYS A 50 7.33 11.13 8.67
N GLY A 51 7.23 11.01 7.34
CA GLY A 51 8.35 10.69 6.46
C GLY A 51 9.47 11.73 6.53
N ALA A 52 9.12 13.02 6.46
CA ALA A 52 10.07 14.12 6.58
C ALA A 52 10.77 14.15 7.95
N GLU A 53 10.01 14.02 9.04
CA GLU A 53 10.54 13.94 10.40
C GLU A 53 11.51 12.76 10.57
N LEU A 54 11.18 11.60 9.98
CA LEU A 54 12.03 10.41 10.06
C LEU A 54 13.33 10.58 9.26
N VAL A 55 13.27 11.19 8.07
CA VAL A 55 14.45 11.51 7.26
C VAL A 55 15.38 12.46 8.01
N GLU A 56 14.81 13.51 8.63
CA GLU A 56 15.58 14.46 9.42
C GLU A 56 16.26 13.78 10.62
N ALA A 57 15.50 13.01 11.41
CA ALA A 57 16.04 12.28 12.55
C ALA A 57 17.12 11.28 12.14
N ASN A 58 16.95 10.57 11.02
CA ASN A 58 17.95 9.63 10.49
C ASN A 58 19.25 10.36 10.11
N ASN A 59 19.15 11.52 9.47
CA ASN A 59 20.30 12.35 9.10
C ASN A 59 21.06 12.86 10.35
N GLN A 60 20.35 13.32 11.37
CA GLN A 60 20.95 13.75 12.64
C GLN A 60 21.67 12.58 13.35
N LEU A 61 21.07 11.39 13.36
CA LEU A 61 21.70 10.20 13.93
C LEU A 61 22.96 9.79 13.17
N ARG A 62 22.94 9.83 11.82
CA ARG A 62 24.12 9.57 10.99
C ARG A 62 25.25 10.56 11.29
N GLN A 63 24.93 11.86 11.37
CA GLN A 63 25.92 12.88 11.72
C GLN A 63 26.51 12.65 13.12
N THR A 64 25.66 12.31 14.09
CA THR A 64 26.09 11.99 15.46
C THR A 64 26.99 10.76 15.50
N MET A 65 26.66 9.71 14.73
CA MET A 65 27.49 8.51 14.61
C MET A 65 28.87 8.82 14.04
N VAL A 66 28.94 9.65 12.98
CA VAL A 66 30.22 10.10 12.39
C VAL A 66 31.07 10.90 13.40
N MET A 67 30.44 11.76 14.21
CA MET A 67 31.14 12.52 15.25
C MET A 67 31.66 11.61 16.38
N LEU A 68 30.84 10.64 16.82
CA LEU A 68 31.20 9.72 17.91
C LEU A 68 32.20 8.64 17.48
N SER A 69 32.21 8.24 16.20
CA SER A 69 33.16 7.24 15.67
C SER A 69 34.58 7.78 15.50
N GLY A 70 34.85 9.05 15.86
CA GLY A 70 36.19 9.59 16.07
C GLY A 70 37.16 9.41 14.90
N GLY A 71 37.03 10.23 13.84
CA GLY A 71 38.20 10.65 13.04
C GLY A 71 39.06 9.60 12.33
N ASN A 72 38.59 8.38 12.02
CA ASN A 72 39.42 7.41 11.27
C ASN A 72 38.66 6.57 10.22
N THR A 73 37.62 7.10 9.60
CA THR A 73 37.08 6.52 8.36
C THR A 73 37.06 7.62 7.31
N GLY A 74 38.01 7.54 6.37
CA GLY A 74 38.19 8.53 5.31
C GLY A 74 36.97 8.68 4.39
N PRO A 75 36.98 9.68 3.49
CA PRO A 75 35.81 10.18 2.76
C PRO A 75 35.38 9.26 1.61
N ALA A 76 35.05 7.99 1.88
CA ALA A 76 34.85 7.00 0.84
C ALA A 76 33.54 6.20 0.89
N LEU A 77 32.65 6.41 1.86
CA LEU A 77 31.42 5.61 1.92
C LEU A 77 30.24 6.34 2.55
N MET A 78 29.69 7.34 1.85
CA MET A 78 28.25 7.56 1.73
C MET A 78 28.05 8.87 0.98
N ASP A 79 28.01 8.76 -0.34
CA ASP A 79 27.50 9.82 -1.19
C ASP A 79 25.96 9.87 -0.99
N PRO A 80 25.39 10.92 -0.40
CA PRO A 80 23.98 10.95 0.02
C PRO A 80 22.98 10.94 -1.14
N GLU A 81 23.43 11.19 -2.38
CA GLU A 81 22.56 11.36 -3.55
C GLU A 81 22.24 10.05 -4.30
N ARG A 82 22.92 8.94 -4.02
CA ARG A 82 22.81 7.70 -4.82
C ARG A 82 21.58 6.84 -4.57
N LEU A 83 20.73 7.16 -3.59
CA LEU A 83 19.53 6.37 -3.26
C LEU A 83 18.21 6.98 -3.72
N ASN A 84 18.25 8.11 -4.46
CA ASN A 84 17.02 8.79 -4.87
C ASN A 84 16.49 8.37 -6.27
N ASN A 85 17.22 7.55 -7.03
CA ASN A 85 16.82 7.21 -8.40
C ASN A 85 16.72 5.69 -8.54
N ASN A 86 15.55 5.11 -8.26
CA ASN A 86 15.20 3.74 -8.67
C ASN A 86 13.73 3.64 -9.12
N ILE A 87 13.24 4.63 -9.88
CA ILE A 87 12.17 4.43 -10.86
C ILE A 87 12.79 4.64 -12.25
N GLU A 88 13.86 3.92 -12.58
CA GLU A 88 14.23 3.74 -13.98
C GLU A 88 15.03 2.45 -14.10
N GLY A 89 14.40 1.45 -14.73
CA GLY A 89 15.03 0.18 -15.02
C GLY A 89 16.15 0.36 -16.03
N GLY A 90 17.33 -0.14 -15.71
CA GLY A 90 18.49 -0.10 -16.58
C GLY A 90 19.74 -0.55 -15.82
N GLY A 91 19.73 -1.80 -15.36
CA GLY A 91 20.92 -2.43 -14.78
C GLY A 91 21.82 -2.91 -15.89
N GLU A 92 22.94 -2.21 -16.11
CA GLU A 92 24.08 -2.72 -16.84
C GLU A 92 24.95 -3.58 -15.92
N GLU A 93 25.37 -4.69 -16.49
CA GLU A 93 26.22 -5.76 -15.95
C GLU A 93 27.44 -5.26 -15.15
N GLU A 94 27.79 -5.97 -14.06
CA GLU A 94 29.03 -6.79 -14.00
C GLU A 94 29.27 -7.37 -12.59
N GLY A 95 29.36 -8.71 -12.55
CA GLY A 95 30.41 -9.45 -11.85
C GLY A 95 30.52 -9.37 -10.32
N MET A 96 30.08 -10.43 -9.63
CA MET A 96 31.01 -11.44 -9.08
C MET A 96 30.25 -12.51 -8.30
N SER A 97 30.46 -13.76 -8.74
CA SER A 97 29.93 -15.00 -8.18
C SER A 97 30.76 -15.48 -6.98
N ALA A 98 30.11 -15.95 -5.91
CA ALA A 98 30.70 -16.86 -4.93
C ALA A 98 29.58 -17.63 -4.17
N GLU A 99 29.39 -18.88 -4.55
CA GLU A 99 28.72 -19.98 -3.81
C GLU A 99 29.76 -20.61 -2.81
N SER A 100 29.48 -21.31 -1.69
CA SER A 100 28.32 -22.03 -1.17
C SER A 100 28.52 -22.45 0.33
N ALA A 101 27.38 -22.68 1.01
CA ALA A 101 27.04 -23.65 2.09
C ALA A 101 27.67 -23.64 3.50
N ILE A 102 26.84 -23.37 4.54
CA ILE A 102 26.82 -24.16 5.80
C ILE A 102 25.38 -24.37 6.31
N SER A 103 25.07 -25.66 6.44
CA SER A 103 24.02 -26.43 7.12
C SER A 103 23.17 -25.81 8.26
N THR A 104 21.85 -26.05 8.17
CA THR A 104 20.88 -26.47 9.21
C THR A 104 20.90 -25.82 10.59
N THR A 105 19.78 -25.19 10.98
CA THR A 105 19.00 -25.50 12.20
C THR A 105 17.70 -24.70 12.18
N CYS A 106 16.61 -25.38 11.85
CA CYS A 106 15.25 -24.90 12.05
C CYS A 106 14.81 -25.38 13.44
N ASN A 107 14.34 -24.47 14.29
CA ASN A 107 13.27 -24.70 15.28
C ASN A 107 13.06 -23.45 16.16
N SER A 108 11.89 -22.82 16.07
CA SER A 108 10.95 -22.71 17.19
C SER A 108 9.66 -21.98 16.79
N ALA A 109 8.60 -22.77 16.69
CA ALA A 109 7.21 -22.49 17.09
C ALA A 109 6.54 -21.18 16.66
N VAL A 110 5.77 -21.24 15.57
CA VAL A 110 4.33 -20.94 15.64
C VAL A 110 3.63 -21.96 14.74
N SER A 111 2.92 -22.91 15.35
CA SER A 111 1.97 -23.76 14.66
C SER A 111 0.79 -22.88 14.21
N LEU A 112 0.68 -22.59 12.92
CA LEU A 112 -0.59 -22.23 12.31
C LEU A 112 -0.85 -23.24 11.22
N SER A 113 -1.71 -24.22 11.57
CA SER A 113 -2.38 -25.09 10.64
C SER A 113 -2.95 -24.25 9.50
N LEU A 114 -2.43 -24.45 8.29
CA LEU A 114 -3.14 -24.09 7.07
C LEU A 114 -4.26 -25.13 6.91
N GLU A 115 -5.42 -24.83 7.46
CA GLU A 115 -6.65 -25.47 7.05
C GLU A 115 -6.99 -24.90 5.66
N ASP A 116 -6.62 -25.68 4.66
CA ASP A 116 -7.01 -25.53 3.27
C ASP A 116 -8.51 -25.83 3.14
N ASP A 117 -9.32 -24.78 3.14
CA ASP A 117 -10.71 -24.84 2.68
C ASP A 117 -10.97 -23.61 1.79
N SER A 118 -10.20 -23.52 0.69
CA SER A 118 -10.46 -22.54 -0.36
C SER A 118 -11.41 -23.16 -1.40
N SER A 119 -12.67 -22.77 -1.28
CA SER A 119 -13.79 -23.12 -2.13
C SER A 119 -13.57 -22.91 -3.64
N ASP A 120 -14.12 -23.85 -4.42
CA ASP A 120 -14.50 -23.80 -5.84
C ASP A 120 -13.93 -22.67 -6.70
N GLU A 121 -12.88 -23.01 -7.47
CA GLU A 121 -12.53 -22.32 -8.71
C GLU A 121 -13.64 -22.55 -9.76
N VAL A 122 -14.63 -21.65 -9.80
CA VAL A 122 -15.65 -21.64 -10.86
C VAL A 122 -15.00 -21.16 -12.16
N THR A 123 -14.53 -22.11 -12.96
CA THR A 123 -14.10 -21.90 -14.35
C THR A 123 -15.32 -21.58 -15.22
N LEU A 124 -15.63 -20.28 -15.42
CA LEU A 124 -16.66 -19.83 -16.35
C LEU A 124 -16.16 -19.95 -17.80
N SER A 125 -16.47 -21.07 -18.45
CA SER A 125 -16.26 -21.27 -19.88
C SER A 125 -17.27 -20.44 -20.70
N LEU A 126 -16.77 -19.49 -21.52
CA LEU A 126 -17.58 -18.76 -22.50
C LEU A 126 -17.82 -19.64 -23.74
N LYS A 127 -19.07 -20.05 -23.96
CA LYS A 127 -19.50 -20.67 -25.23
C LYS A 127 -19.87 -19.57 -26.21
N LEU A 128 -19.06 -19.37 -27.24
CA LEU A 128 -19.42 -18.52 -28.38
C LEU A 128 -20.42 -19.31 -29.25
N GLY A 129 -21.63 -18.77 -29.40
CA GLY A 129 -22.61 -19.20 -30.40
C GLY A 129 -22.34 -18.56 -31.74
#